data_AF-A0A3D3F792-F1
#
_entry.id   AF-A0A3D3F792-F1
#
_cell.length_a   1.000
_cell.length_b   1.000
_cell.length_c   1.000
_cell.angle_alpha   90.00
_cell.angle_beta   90.00
_cell.angle_gamma   90.00
#
_symmetry.space_group_name_H-M   'P 1'
#
loop_
_entity.id
_entity.type
_entity.pdbx_description
1 polymer ?
#
loop_
_entity_poly.entity_id
_entity_poly.type
_entity_poly.pdbx_seq_one_letter_code
_entity_poly.pdbx_strand_id
1 'polypeptide(L)'
;DTEVYSNTGGQSSKATPIAAVAKFAASGKRIRKKDLGMIATTYGYVYVAQVAMGANQAHYLKVLKEAEAYHGPSLIIAYSPCISHGLKKGMGSAQHEEKRAVECGYWHLWRYNPQLEDEGKNPFSLDSKEPDWTKFDEFLHGEVRYTALTKSFPKEADELFKAAKENAQWRYRSYQRMANVDYSMPPVDNDVVTETADVEK
;
A
#
# COMPACT_ATOMS: atom_id res chain seq x y z
N ASP A 1 7.90 -0.86 7.02
CA ASP A 1 8.12 0.37 6.25
C ASP A 1 7.96 1.56 7.18
N THR A 2 9.09 2.08 7.67
CA THR A 2 9.14 3.29 8.49
C THR A 2 9.24 4.56 7.62
N GLU A 3 9.24 4.43 6.29
CA GLU A 3 9.26 5.53 5.32
C GLU A 3 10.50 6.44 5.38
N VAL A 4 11.48 6.14 6.22
CA VAL A 4 12.76 6.85 6.34
C VAL A 4 13.85 5.84 6.73
N TYR A 5 15.11 6.24 6.64
CA TYR A 5 16.20 5.46 7.23
C TYR A 5 16.28 5.74 8.73
N SER A 6 15.51 4.98 9.51
CA SER A 6 15.35 5.19 10.94
C SER A 6 16.67 5.05 11.71
N ASN A 7 17.42 3.96 11.48
CA ASN A 7 18.63 3.63 12.23
C ASN A 7 19.71 4.72 12.15
N THR A 8 19.91 5.28 10.96
CA THR A 8 20.97 6.28 10.70
C THR A 8 20.53 7.72 10.99
N GLY A 9 19.37 7.90 11.63
CA GLY A 9 18.90 9.20 12.10
C GLY A 9 18.00 9.95 11.11
N GLY A 10 17.14 9.24 10.38
CA GLY A 10 16.00 9.82 9.67
C GLY A 10 16.33 10.42 8.30
N GLN A 11 17.13 9.74 7.48
CA GLN A 11 17.35 10.14 6.09
C GLN A 11 16.15 9.82 5.21
N SER A 12 15.96 10.65 4.18
CA SER A 12 15.00 10.42 3.11
C SER A 12 15.30 9.12 2.38
N SER A 13 14.24 8.42 1.97
CA SER A 13 14.28 7.19 1.20
C SER A 13 13.32 7.29 0.02
N LYS A 14 13.36 6.31 -0.88
CA LYS A 14 12.32 6.19 -1.93
C LYS A 14 10.92 5.89 -1.35
N ALA A 15 10.85 5.38 -0.12
CA ALA A 15 9.62 5.14 0.61
C ALA A 15 9.10 6.39 1.34
N THR A 16 9.89 7.47 1.44
CA THR A 16 9.44 8.72 2.05
C THR A 16 8.29 9.32 1.22
N PRO A 17 7.18 9.73 1.86
CA PRO A 17 6.02 10.31 1.19
C PRO A 17 6.29 11.76 0.75
N ILE A 18 5.40 12.32 -0.07
CA ILE A 18 5.43 13.76 -0.39
C ILE A 18 5.27 14.56 0.91
N ALA A 19 5.87 15.75 0.96
CA ALA A 19 5.81 16.71 2.06
C ALA A 19 6.52 16.29 3.36
N ALA A 20 6.89 15.01 3.55
CA ALA A 20 7.64 14.62 4.74
C ALA A 20 9.05 15.23 4.71
N VAL A 21 9.41 15.84 5.84
CA VAL A 21 10.74 16.34 6.14
C VAL A 21 11.60 15.20 6.67
N ALA A 22 12.77 15.04 6.08
CA ALA A 22 13.81 14.09 6.48
C ALA A 22 15.18 14.65 6.11
N LYS A 23 16.29 14.06 6.58
CA LYS A 23 17.62 14.45 6.08
C LYS A 23 17.69 14.19 4.58
N PHE A 24 18.30 15.12 3.82
CA PHE A 24 18.27 15.16 2.35
C PHE A 24 16.89 15.44 1.72
N ALA A 25 15.90 15.81 2.53
CA ALA A 25 14.60 16.30 2.10
C ALA A 25 14.10 17.38 3.08
N ALA A 26 14.96 18.36 3.40
CA ALA A 26 14.72 19.35 4.45
C ALA A 26 13.52 20.27 4.15
N SER A 27 13.28 20.57 2.87
CA SER A 27 12.12 21.35 2.38
C SER A 27 10.93 20.47 1.99
N GLY A 28 10.85 19.27 2.58
CA GLY A 28 9.83 18.27 2.24
C GLY A 28 10.17 17.54 0.95
N LYS A 29 9.89 16.23 0.91
CA LYS A 29 10.10 15.45 -0.31
C LYS A 29 9.08 15.84 -1.38
N ARG A 30 9.57 16.08 -2.60
CA ARG A 30 8.75 16.51 -3.76
C ARG A 30 8.32 15.37 -4.68
N ILE A 31 8.88 14.19 -4.52
CA ILE A 31 8.60 13.01 -5.35
C ILE A 31 7.69 12.07 -4.58
N ARG A 32 6.67 11.53 -5.25
CA ARG A 32 5.78 10.50 -4.68
C ARG A 32 6.53 9.30 -4.12
N LYS A 33 5.89 8.61 -3.18
CA LYS A 33 6.40 7.35 -2.61
C LYS A 33 6.53 6.31 -3.73
N LYS A 34 7.64 5.57 -3.76
CA LYS A 34 7.79 4.39 -4.63
C LYS A 34 6.77 3.34 -4.19
N ASP A 35 5.95 2.88 -5.12
CA ASP A 35 4.99 1.81 -4.86
C ASP A 35 5.65 0.44 -5.07
N LEU A 36 6.40 -0.02 -4.06
CA LEU A 36 7.09 -1.32 -4.15
C LEU A 36 6.11 -2.49 -4.28
N GLY A 37 4.96 -2.41 -3.60
CA GLY A 37 3.95 -3.46 -3.61
C GLY A 37 3.41 -3.66 -5.03
N MET A 38 2.98 -2.58 -5.67
CA MET A 38 2.48 -2.65 -7.06
C MET A 38 3.54 -3.04 -8.08
N ILE A 39 4.81 -2.69 -7.85
CA ILE A 39 5.90 -3.17 -8.71
C ILE A 39 6.08 -4.69 -8.57
N ALA A 40 5.91 -5.24 -7.37
CA ALA A 40 6.03 -6.68 -7.17
C ALA A 40 4.84 -7.45 -7.78
N THR A 41 3.63 -6.88 -7.77
CA THR A 41 2.46 -7.55 -8.36
C THR A 41 2.55 -7.68 -9.89
N THR A 42 3.37 -6.88 -10.58
CA THR A 42 3.51 -7.01 -12.04
C THR A 42 4.15 -8.32 -12.48
N TYR A 43 4.78 -9.06 -11.57
CA TYR A 43 5.30 -10.40 -11.88
C TYR A 43 4.19 -11.44 -12.04
N GLY A 44 2.99 -11.23 -11.49
CA GLY A 44 1.89 -12.18 -11.52
C GLY A 44 2.00 -13.31 -10.49
N TYR A 45 3.20 -13.85 -10.25
CA TYR A 45 3.42 -15.01 -9.37
C TYR A 45 3.95 -14.67 -7.97
N VAL A 46 3.95 -13.40 -7.56
CA VAL A 46 4.44 -13.00 -6.23
C VAL A 46 3.25 -12.72 -5.34
N TYR A 47 3.14 -13.37 -4.18
CA TYR A 47 2.16 -12.96 -3.17
C TYR A 47 2.61 -11.63 -2.58
N VAL A 48 1.74 -10.62 -2.60
CA VAL A 48 2.08 -9.29 -2.08
C VAL A 48 0.97 -8.80 -1.18
N ALA A 49 1.31 -8.25 -0.01
CA ALA A 49 0.33 -7.64 0.86
C ALA A 49 0.85 -6.35 1.51
N GLN A 50 -0.06 -5.40 1.70
CA GLN A 50 0.18 -4.19 2.48
C GLN A 50 -0.63 -4.25 3.76
N VAL A 51 0.04 -4.11 4.91
CA VAL A 51 -0.58 -4.32 6.23
C VAL A 51 -0.30 -3.17 7.18
N ALA A 52 -1.16 -3.02 8.18
CA ALA A 52 -0.97 -2.16 9.34
C ALA A 52 -1.70 -2.81 10.52
N MET A 53 -0.96 -3.18 11.56
CA MET A 53 -1.46 -3.96 12.71
C MET A 53 -2.54 -3.18 13.48
N GLY A 54 -2.29 -1.90 13.75
CA GLY A 54 -3.21 -1.06 14.50
C GLY A 54 -4.51 -0.75 13.76
N ALA A 55 -4.51 -0.86 12.42
CA ALA A 55 -5.71 -0.69 11.62
C ALA A 55 -6.60 -1.94 11.62
N ASN A 56 -6.01 -3.14 11.44
CA ASN A 56 -6.76 -4.39 11.43
C ASN A 56 -5.86 -5.60 11.74
N GLN A 57 -5.93 -6.09 12.99
CA GLN A 57 -5.15 -7.24 13.45
C GLN A 57 -5.57 -8.57 12.79
N ALA A 58 -6.86 -8.75 12.51
CA ALA A 58 -7.35 -9.95 11.83
C ALA A 58 -6.82 -10.04 10.39
N HIS A 59 -6.81 -8.91 9.68
CA HIS A 59 -6.17 -8.79 8.37
C HIS A 59 -4.66 -9.09 8.44
N TYR A 60 -3.96 -8.52 9.42
CA TYR A 60 -2.53 -8.77 9.62
C TYR A 60 -2.21 -10.27 9.80
N LEU A 61 -2.93 -10.96 10.68
CA LEU A 61 -2.74 -12.40 10.91
C LEU A 61 -3.12 -13.24 9.69
N LYS A 62 -4.20 -12.88 8.99
CA LYS A 62 -4.60 -13.54 7.74
C LYS A 62 -3.49 -13.45 6.68
N VAL A 63 -2.92 -12.26 6.50
CA VAL A 63 -1.81 -12.04 5.55
C VAL A 63 -0.60 -12.88 5.90
N LEU A 64 -0.21 -12.94 7.17
CA LEU A 64 0.94 -13.77 7.58
C LEU A 64 0.70 -15.24 7.24
N LYS A 65 -0.50 -15.76 7.52
CA LYS A 65 -0.86 -17.15 7.23
C LYS A 65 -0.87 -17.45 5.72
N GLU A 66 -1.48 -16.58 4.92
CA GLU A 66 -1.53 -16.75 3.46
C GLU A 66 -0.13 -16.68 2.83
N ALA A 67 0.66 -15.67 3.21
CA ALA A 67 1.98 -15.44 2.67
C ALA A 67 2.97 -16.58 3.00
N GLU A 68 2.86 -17.19 4.18
CA GLU A 68 3.69 -18.31 4.61
C GLU A 68 3.27 -19.62 3.95
N ALA A 69 1.95 -19.84 3.79
CA ALA A 69 1.42 -21.02 3.11
C ALA A 69 1.62 -20.98 1.58
N TYR A 70 1.83 -19.82 0.99
CA TYR A 70 2.03 -19.67 -0.45
C TYR A 70 3.35 -20.33 -0.90
N HIS A 71 3.26 -21.28 -1.83
CA HIS A 71 4.42 -21.97 -2.41
C HIS A 71 5.12 -21.13 -3.48
N GLY A 72 5.59 -19.95 -3.09
CA GLY A 72 6.26 -19.00 -3.97
C GLY A 72 6.84 -17.82 -3.19
N PRO A 73 7.35 -16.79 -3.88
CA PRO A 73 7.86 -15.59 -3.23
C PRO A 73 6.73 -14.77 -2.62
N SER A 74 6.92 -14.33 -1.38
CA SER A 74 5.96 -13.50 -0.64
C SER A 74 6.61 -12.19 -0.17
N LEU A 75 5.91 -11.07 -0.37
CA LEU A 75 6.30 -9.73 0.08
C LEU A 75 5.22 -9.11 0.97
N ILE A 76 5.56 -8.82 2.23
CA ILE A 76 4.66 -8.16 3.17
C ILE A 76 5.21 -6.79 3.53
N ILE A 77 4.47 -5.72 3.22
CA ILE A 77 4.82 -4.35 3.53
C ILE A 77 3.99 -3.87 4.72
N ALA A 78 4.57 -3.92 5.91
CA ALA A 78 3.92 -3.46 7.14
C ALA A 78 4.21 -1.97 7.42
N TYR A 79 3.18 -1.15 7.65
CA TYR A 79 3.36 0.20 8.17
C TYR A 79 3.96 0.13 9.58
N SER A 80 5.00 0.92 9.84
CA SER A 80 5.73 0.88 11.10
C SER A 80 5.99 2.30 11.59
N PRO A 81 5.14 2.82 12.50
CA PRO A 81 5.36 4.11 13.13
C PRO A 81 6.72 4.15 13.83
N CYS A 82 7.42 5.27 13.71
CA CYS A 82 8.79 5.41 14.18
C CYS A 82 8.96 6.71 14.97
N ILE A 83 9.91 6.73 15.89
CA ILE A 83 10.33 7.96 16.57
C ILE A 83 10.69 9.09 15.59
N SER A 84 11.22 8.75 14.40
CA SER A 84 11.55 9.73 13.35
C SER A 84 10.33 10.37 12.71
N HIS A 85 9.13 9.81 12.87
CA HIS A 85 7.88 10.47 12.46
C HIS A 85 7.54 11.61 13.42
N GLY A 86 7.93 11.46 14.70
CA GLY A 86 7.63 12.41 15.76
C GLY A 86 6.13 12.53 16.00
N LEU A 87 5.49 11.43 16.39
CA LEU A 87 4.07 11.43 16.72
C LEU A 87 3.80 12.39 17.87
N LYS A 88 2.94 13.40 17.69
CA LYS A 88 2.65 14.41 18.73
C LYS A 88 2.06 13.80 20.00
N LYS A 89 1.31 12.69 19.86
CA LYS A 89 0.72 11.94 20.98
C LYS A 89 1.70 10.91 21.60
N GLY A 90 2.96 10.87 21.14
CA GLY A 90 4.00 9.96 21.60
C GLY A 90 3.87 8.53 21.05
N MET A 91 4.94 7.74 21.18
CA MET A 91 5.00 6.38 20.62
C MET A 91 4.04 5.38 21.28
N GLY A 92 3.54 5.65 22.49
CA GLY A 92 2.46 4.85 23.09
C GLY A 92 1.17 4.84 22.27
N SER A 93 1.02 5.79 21.34
CA SER A 93 -0.11 5.87 20.40
C SER A 93 0.16 5.24 19.02
N ALA A 94 1.27 4.51 18.83
CA ALA A 94 1.66 3.97 17.52
C ALA A 94 0.57 3.15 16.83
N GLN A 95 -0.08 2.23 17.56
CA GLN A 95 -1.20 1.43 17.01
C GLN A 95 -2.37 2.31 16.56
N HIS A 96 -2.66 3.38 17.30
CA HIS A 96 -3.69 4.34 16.91
C HIS A 96 -3.27 5.13 15.66
N GLU A 97 -1.99 5.44 15.50
CA GLU A 97 -1.49 6.12 14.31
C GLU A 97 -1.58 5.23 13.06
N GLU A 98 -1.28 3.93 13.18
CA GLU A 98 -1.51 2.97 12.09
C GLU A 98 -2.97 2.93 11.66
N LYS A 99 -3.90 2.97 12.63
CA LYS A 99 -5.34 3.03 12.37
C LYS A 99 -5.71 4.32 11.62
N ARG A 100 -5.27 5.47 12.12
CA ARG A 100 -5.55 6.78 11.49
C ARG A 100 -5.00 6.85 10.06
N ALA A 101 -3.81 6.31 9.83
CA ALA A 101 -3.19 6.25 8.51
C ALA A 101 -4.06 5.50 7.50
N VAL A 102 -4.70 4.39 7.91
CA VAL A 102 -5.62 3.65 7.04
C VAL A 102 -6.96 4.37 6.89
N GLU A 103 -7.53 4.86 7.99
CA GLU A 103 -8.84 5.55 7.97
C GLU A 103 -8.85 6.79 7.08
N CYS A 104 -7.75 7.55 7.03
CA CYS A 104 -7.67 8.76 6.21
C CYS A 104 -7.17 8.51 4.77
N GLY A 105 -6.78 7.27 4.43
CA GLY A 105 -6.32 6.91 3.09
C GLY A 105 -4.85 7.23 2.83
N TYR A 106 -4.07 7.53 3.88
CA TYR A 106 -2.62 7.65 3.79
C TYR A 106 -1.96 6.30 3.51
N TRP A 107 -2.47 5.24 4.14
CA TRP A 107 -2.07 3.85 3.95
C TRP A 107 -3.29 3.01 3.58
N HIS A 108 -3.10 1.88 2.92
CA HIS A 108 -4.20 0.97 2.55
C HIS A 108 -3.87 -0.45 2.98
N LEU A 109 -4.92 -1.25 3.15
CA LEU A 109 -4.80 -2.68 3.42
C LEU A 109 -5.26 -3.41 2.18
N TRP A 110 -4.41 -4.27 1.64
CA TRP A 110 -4.73 -5.06 0.46
C TRP A 110 -3.82 -6.28 0.37
N ARG A 111 -4.28 -7.24 -0.43
CA ARG A 111 -3.58 -8.49 -0.72
C ARG A 111 -3.64 -8.75 -2.22
N TYR A 112 -2.57 -9.31 -2.75
CA TYR A 112 -2.48 -9.86 -4.08
C TYR A 112 -2.11 -11.33 -3.91
N ASN A 113 -3.05 -12.24 -4.16
CA ASN A 113 -2.85 -13.68 -4.07
C ASN A 113 -2.92 -14.29 -5.49
N PRO A 114 -1.76 -14.67 -6.08
CA PRO A 114 -1.69 -15.25 -7.42
C PRO A 114 -2.60 -16.47 -7.62
N GLN A 115 -2.82 -17.28 -6.59
CA GLN A 115 -3.59 -18.53 -6.68
C GLN A 115 -5.06 -18.30 -7.06
N LEU A 116 -5.58 -17.09 -6.82
CA LEU A 116 -6.96 -16.76 -7.19
C LEU A 116 -7.13 -16.65 -8.70
N GLU A 117 -6.07 -16.30 -9.43
CA GLU A 117 -6.11 -16.20 -10.89
C GLU A 117 -6.34 -17.58 -11.53
N ASP A 118 -5.74 -18.64 -10.97
CA ASP A 118 -5.97 -20.04 -11.39
C ASP A 118 -7.44 -20.47 -11.20
N GLU A 119 -8.16 -19.80 -10.27
CA GLU A 119 -9.58 -20.00 -10.02
C GLU A 119 -10.49 -19.07 -10.86
N GLY A 120 -9.92 -18.28 -11.77
CA GLY A 120 -10.63 -17.25 -12.55
C GLY A 120 -11.15 -16.10 -11.69
N LYS A 121 -10.54 -15.86 -10.53
CA LYS A 121 -10.89 -14.77 -9.60
C LYS A 121 -9.81 -13.69 -9.63
N ASN A 122 -10.20 -12.47 -9.30
CA ASN A 122 -9.25 -11.37 -9.22
C ASN A 122 -8.24 -11.60 -8.08
N PRO A 123 -6.93 -11.67 -8.38
CA PRO A 123 -5.90 -11.87 -7.36
C PRO A 123 -5.78 -10.69 -6.39
N PHE A 124 -6.21 -9.49 -6.79
CA PHE A 124 -6.15 -8.29 -5.97
C PHE A 124 -7.42 -8.08 -5.13
N SER A 125 -7.24 -8.02 -3.81
CA SER A 125 -8.27 -7.68 -2.83
C SER A 125 -7.91 -6.40 -2.10
N LEU A 126 -8.78 -5.37 -2.17
CA LEU A 126 -8.66 -4.15 -1.36
C LEU A 126 -9.44 -4.34 -0.05
N ASP A 127 -8.72 -4.64 1.03
CA ASP A 127 -9.30 -5.02 2.32
C ASP A 127 -9.58 -3.80 3.25
N SER A 128 -8.99 -2.64 2.98
CA SER A 128 -9.34 -1.38 3.65
C SER A 128 -10.62 -0.78 3.04
N LYS A 129 -11.47 -0.21 3.90
CA LYS A 129 -12.67 0.53 3.50
C LYS A 129 -12.34 1.81 2.73
N GLU A 130 -13.37 2.42 2.16
CA GLU A 130 -13.26 3.77 1.59
C GLU A 130 -12.73 4.76 2.64
N PRO A 131 -11.66 5.53 2.32
CA PRO A 131 -11.08 6.48 3.23
C PRO A 131 -11.97 7.69 3.53
N ASP A 132 -11.84 8.20 4.75
CA ASP A 132 -12.37 9.50 5.13
C ASP A 132 -11.33 10.59 4.84
N TRP A 133 -11.41 11.15 3.63
CA TRP A 133 -10.48 12.18 3.14
C TRP A 133 -10.53 13.49 3.94
N THR A 134 -11.54 13.70 4.78
CA THR A 134 -11.62 14.88 5.67
C THR A 134 -10.58 14.80 6.78
N LYS A 135 -10.12 13.59 7.14
CA LYS A 135 -9.11 13.34 8.18
C LYS A 135 -7.68 13.37 7.70
N PHE A 136 -7.44 13.44 6.38
CA PHE A 136 -6.10 13.35 5.81
C PHE A 136 -5.17 14.46 6.31
N ASP A 137 -5.67 15.70 6.33
CA ASP A 137 -4.89 16.85 6.75
C ASP A 137 -4.59 16.80 8.26
N GLU A 138 -5.54 16.33 9.07
CA GLU A 138 -5.35 16.09 10.51
C GLU A 138 -4.30 15.00 10.80
N PHE A 139 -4.25 13.96 9.97
CA PHE A 139 -3.22 12.91 10.05
C PHE A 139 -1.84 13.51 9.85
N LEU A 140 -1.61 14.25 8.76
CA LEU A 140 -0.32 14.90 8.50
C LEU A 140 0.08 15.84 9.65
N HIS A 141 -0.87 16.65 10.15
CA HIS A 141 -0.60 17.57 11.26
C HIS A 141 -0.38 16.88 12.61
N GLY A 142 -0.65 15.57 12.71
CA GLY A 142 -0.37 14.73 13.87
C GLY A 142 1.11 14.38 14.07
N GLU A 143 1.94 14.60 13.05
CA GLU A 143 3.35 14.17 13.05
C GLU A 143 4.32 15.35 12.83
N VAL A 144 5.43 15.32 13.56
CA VAL A 144 6.48 16.37 13.48
C VAL A 144 7.14 16.39 12.11
N ARG A 145 7.29 15.25 11.44
CA ARG A 145 7.89 15.18 10.09
C ARG A 145 7.12 15.99 9.04
N TYR A 146 5.85 16.33 9.26
CA TYR A 146 5.09 17.23 8.39
C TYR A 146 4.98 18.64 8.98
N THR A 147 4.72 18.75 10.28
CA THR A 147 4.55 20.07 10.92
C THR A 147 5.86 20.85 11.07
N ALA A 148 7.02 20.22 10.88
CA ALA A 148 8.28 20.94 10.69
C ALA A 148 8.28 21.73 9.37
N LEU A 149 7.66 21.20 8.30
CA LEU A 149 7.58 21.87 7.00
C LEU A 149 6.79 23.16 7.09
N THR A 150 5.63 23.15 7.76
CA THR A 150 4.78 24.35 7.91
C THR A 150 5.48 25.48 8.66
N LYS A 151 6.39 25.15 9.59
CA LYS A 151 7.17 26.14 10.33
C LYS A 151 8.30 26.75 9.49
N SER A 152 9.00 25.92 8.73
CA SER A 152 10.21 26.35 8.01
C SER A 152 9.92 26.86 6.59
N PHE A 153 8.90 26.32 5.93
CA PHE A 153 8.57 26.58 4.52
C PHE A 153 7.03 26.61 4.33
N PRO A 154 6.33 27.62 4.87
CA PRO A 154 4.87 27.63 4.92
C PRO A 154 4.20 27.61 3.54
N LYS A 155 4.75 28.32 2.54
CA LYS A 155 4.20 28.34 1.18
C LYS A 155 4.31 26.97 0.52
N GLU A 156 5.49 26.35 0.64
CA GLU A 156 5.75 25.01 0.11
C GLU A 156 4.95 23.94 0.85
N ALA A 157 4.67 24.13 2.14
CA ALA A 157 3.87 23.21 2.93
C ALA A 157 2.45 23.07 2.35
N ASP A 158 1.79 24.19 2.05
CA ASP A 158 0.43 24.20 1.50
C ASP A 158 0.38 23.47 0.15
N GLU A 159 1.35 23.77 -0.74
CA GLU A 159 1.48 23.11 -2.04
C GLU A 159 1.73 21.60 -1.90
N LEU A 160 2.67 21.21 -1.02
CA LEU A 160 3.07 19.83 -0.86
C LEU A 160 2.03 18.99 -0.12
N PHE A 161 1.27 19.56 0.82
CA PHE A 161 0.16 18.86 1.48
C PHE A 161 -0.99 18.58 0.52
N LYS A 162 -1.33 19.57 -0.33
CA LYS A 162 -2.29 19.35 -1.42
C LYS A 162 -1.81 18.23 -2.35
N ALA A 163 -0.55 18.30 -2.81
CA ALA A 163 0.02 17.28 -3.67
C ALA A 163 0.07 15.88 -2.99
N ALA A 164 0.33 15.82 -1.68
CA ALA A 164 0.31 14.58 -0.93
C ALA A 164 -1.10 13.95 -0.90
N LYS A 165 -2.13 14.75 -0.65
CA LYS A 165 -3.53 14.32 -0.65
C LYS A 165 -3.98 13.84 -2.03
N GLU A 166 -3.69 14.61 -3.07
CA GLU A 166 -3.97 14.24 -4.46
C GLU A 166 -3.28 12.94 -4.85
N ASN A 167 -2.03 12.73 -4.41
CA ASN A 167 -1.29 11.50 -4.67
C ASN A 167 -1.89 10.29 -3.94
N ALA A 168 -2.30 10.46 -2.69
CA ALA A 168 -2.99 9.42 -1.92
C ALA A 168 -4.32 9.02 -2.59
N GLN A 169 -5.11 9.99 -3.01
CA GLN A 169 -6.35 9.76 -3.75
C GLN A 169 -6.11 9.08 -5.10
N TRP A 170 -5.08 9.50 -5.84
CA TRP A 170 -4.69 8.85 -7.10
C TRP A 170 -4.31 7.38 -6.88
N ARG A 171 -3.58 7.07 -5.80
CA ARG A 171 -3.19 5.71 -5.45
C ARG A 171 -4.40 4.86 -5.07
N TYR A 172 -5.30 5.38 -4.22
CA TYR A 172 -6.56 4.71 -3.88
C TYR A 172 -7.38 4.37 -5.13
N ARG A 173 -7.59 5.34 -6.04
CA ARG A 173 -8.29 5.08 -7.31
C ARG A 173 -7.60 4.02 -8.17
N SER A 174 -6.27 3.90 -8.08
CA SER A 174 -5.52 2.86 -8.80
C SER A 174 -5.81 1.46 -8.22
N TYR A 175 -5.84 1.33 -6.90
CA TYR A 175 -6.23 0.09 -6.24
C TYR A 175 -7.69 -0.27 -6.50
N GLN A 176 -8.59 0.72 -6.50
CA GLN A 176 -9.98 0.48 -6.87
C GLN A 176 -10.10 -0.06 -8.30
N ARG A 177 -9.34 0.49 -9.27
CA ARG A 177 -9.32 -0.06 -10.63
C ARG A 177 -8.90 -1.53 -10.62
N MET A 178 -7.81 -1.86 -9.91
CA MET A 178 -7.32 -3.24 -9.82
C MET A 178 -8.33 -4.19 -9.19
N ALA A 179 -8.98 -3.78 -8.09
CA ALA A 179 -10.00 -4.60 -7.41
C ALA A 179 -11.26 -4.87 -8.25
N ASN A 180 -11.51 -4.05 -9.28
CA ASN A 180 -12.68 -4.18 -10.16
C ASN A 180 -12.34 -4.75 -11.54
N VAL A 181 -11.09 -5.16 -11.79
CA VAL A 181 -10.74 -5.87 -13.03
C VAL A 181 -11.42 -7.24 -13.03
N ASP A 182 -11.97 -7.61 -14.18
CA ASP A 182 -12.55 -8.93 -14.41
C ASP A 182 -11.45 -9.94 -14.78
N TYR A 183 -11.41 -11.05 -14.07
CA TYR A 183 -10.50 -12.19 -14.27
C TYR A 183 -11.24 -13.47 -14.66
N SER A 184 -12.54 -13.36 -14.98
CA SER A 184 -13.32 -14.51 -15.41
C SER A 184 -12.69 -15.13 -16.66
N MET A 185 -12.53 -16.46 -16.62
CA MET A 185 -12.00 -17.21 -17.74
C MET A 185 -13.06 -17.30 -18.83
N PRO A 186 -12.68 -17.20 -20.11
CA PRO A 186 -13.62 -17.46 -21.20
C PRO A 186 -14.17 -18.89 -21.08
N PRO A 187 -15.42 -19.14 -21.51
CA PRO A 187 -15.97 -20.48 -21.53
C PRO A 187 -15.06 -21.40 -22.35
N VAL A 188 -14.72 -22.55 -21.78
CA VAL A 188 -13.96 -23.58 -22.48
C VAL A 188 -14.91 -24.23 -23.49
N ASP A 189 -14.73 -23.95 -24.78
CA ASP A 189 -15.41 -24.70 -25.83
C ASP A 189 -14.94 -26.17 -25.77
N ASN A 190 -15.83 -27.06 -25.35
CA ASN A 190 -15.57 -28.51 -25.30
C ASN A 190 -15.73 -29.18 -26.69
N ASP A 191 -15.83 -28.42 -27.79
CA ASP A 191 -16.14 -28.93 -29.13
C ASP A 191 -14.92 -29.34 -29.97
N VAL A 192 -13.80 -29.71 -29.34
CA VAL A 192 -12.65 -30.31 -30.06
C VAL A 192 -12.28 -31.68 -29.47
N VAL A 193 -13.23 -32.60 -29.51
CA VAL A 193 -13.02 -34.07 -29.46
C VAL A 193 -14.16 -34.61 -30.34
N THR A 194 -13.99 -35.17 -31.54
CA THR A 194 -13.12 -36.27 -31.98
C THR A 194 -13.22 -36.35 -33.52
N GLU A 195 -12.13 -36.25 -34.28
CA GLU A 195 -12.12 -36.74 -35.67
C GLU A 195 -10.73 -37.12 -36.16
N THR A 196 -10.07 -38.05 -35.47
CA THR A 196 -9.06 -38.93 -36.10
C THR A 196 -9.08 -40.28 -35.38
N ALA A 197 -10.04 -41.12 -35.72
CA ALA A 197 -9.93 -42.57 -35.52
C ALA A 197 -10.00 -43.24 -36.89
N ASP A 198 -8.92 -43.96 -37.21
CA ASP A 198 -8.86 -45.13 -38.06
C ASP A 198 -8.96 -44.96 -39.60
N VAL A 199 -7.82 -44.63 -40.21
CA VAL A 199 -7.44 -45.18 -41.53
C VAL A 199 -6.47 -46.33 -41.28
N GLU A 200 -6.99 -47.54 -41.04
CA GLU A 200 -6.27 -48.80 -41.23
C GLU A 200 -7.24 -50.00 -41.28
N LYS A 201 -7.69 -50.35 -42.49
CA LYS A 201 -7.72 -51.70 -43.09
C LYS A 201 -8.43 -51.72 -44.43
#